data_AF-A0A6P4BI05-F1
#
_entry.id   AF-A0A6P4BI05-F1
#
_cell.length_a   1.000
_cell.length_b   1.000
_cell.length_c   1.000
_cell.angle_alpha   90.00
_cell.angle_beta   90.00
_cell.angle_gamma   90.00
#
_symmetry.space_group_name_H-M   'P 1'
#
loop_
_entity.id
_entity.type
_entity.pdbx_description
1 polymer ?
#
loop_
_entity_poly.entity_id
_entity_poly.type
_entity_poly.pdbx_seq_one_letter_code
_entity_poly.pdbx_strand_id
1 'polypeptide(L)'
;MPFYAKFLKELMTKKRSWKNNETVILTEECSAIIQHKLPQKLKDPGSFQIPCIIGEITVEKALCDLGASINLMSVTMMRKMKIKEAKPTKMALQLADRSFKFPHGIVEDLLVKVGDFIFPADFVVLDMQEEAKTSIILGRPFLATAGAIIDVQKGDLTLRLHNEKMTFNVFKAMSYPPKQLGECMRLDTLEEEV
;
A
#
# COMPACT_ATOMS: atom_id res chain seq x y z
N MET A 1 15.80 -22.88 32.44
CA MET A 1 15.25 -23.34 31.14
C MET A 1 13.74 -23.45 31.29
N PRO A 2 12.92 -22.83 30.41
CA PRO A 2 11.48 -23.03 30.42
C PRO A 2 11.16 -24.53 30.35
N PHE A 3 10.16 -24.99 31.11
CA PHE A 3 9.77 -26.41 31.13
C PHE A 3 9.51 -26.96 29.71
N TYR A 4 9.00 -26.12 28.81
CA TYR A 4 8.80 -26.43 27.39
C TYR A 4 10.08 -26.79 26.64
N ALA A 5 11.16 -26.02 26.80
CA ALA A 5 12.43 -26.29 26.13
C ALA A 5 13.06 -27.61 26.63
N LYS A 6 12.88 -27.93 27.91
CA LYS A 6 13.31 -29.20 28.50
C LYS A 6 12.47 -30.38 27.99
N PHE A 7 11.15 -30.22 27.91
CA PHE A 7 10.22 -31.22 27.39
C PHE A 7 10.47 -31.53 25.91
N LEU A 8 10.56 -30.51 25.04
CA LEU A 8 10.90 -30.69 23.63
C LEU A 8 12.26 -31.35 23.44
N LYS A 9 13.26 -30.97 24.23
CA LYS A 9 14.59 -31.58 24.20
C LYS A 9 14.55 -33.06 24.62
N GLU A 10 13.76 -33.41 25.64
CA GLU A 10 13.56 -34.81 26.06
C GLU A 10 12.82 -35.65 24.99
N LEU A 11 11.86 -35.04 24.29
CA LEU A 11 11.11 -35.65 23.18
C LEU A 11 12.00 -35.90 21.96
N MET A 12 12.77 -34.88 21.56
CA MET A 12 13.70 -34.93 20.43
C MET A 12 14.86 -35.90 20.68
N THR A 13 15.29 -36.04 21.94
CA THR A 13 16.38 -36.96 22.31
C THR A 13 15.92 -38.41 22.50
N LYS A 14 14.64 -38.73 22.23
CA LYS A 14 14.03 -40.07 22.40
C LYS A 14 14.26 -40.70 23.78
N LYS A 15 14.56 -39.88 24.80
CA LYS A 15 14.82 -40.36 26.18
C LYS A 15 13.55 -40.81 26.90
N ARG A 16 12.37 -40.58 26.33
CA ARG A 16 11.09 -41.15 26.76
C ARG A 16 10.62 -42.17 25.73
N SER A 17 10.35 -43.39 26.16
CA SER A 17 9.76 -44.42 25.31
C SER A 17 8.25 -44.21 25.22
N TRP A 18 7.70 -44.13 24.01
CA TRP A 18 6.25 -44.01 23.75
C TRP A 18 5.52 -45.34 24.01
N LYS A 19 5.87 -46.05 25.08
CA LYS A 19 5.29 -47.38 25.34
C LYS A 19 3.99 -47.34 26.12
N ASN A 20 3.66 -46.22 26.77
CA ASN A 20 2.41 -46.06 27.50
C ASN A 20 1.81 -44.67 27.23
N ASN A 21 0.47 -44.60 27.16
CA ASN A 21 -0.32 -43.37 27.14
C ASN A 21 -0.15 -42.59 28.46
N GLU A 22 1.05 -42.08 28.72
CA GLU A 22 1.33 -41.25 29.90
C GLU A 22 0.61 -39.91 29.75
N THR A 23 -0.30 -39.65 30.68
CA THR A 23 -0.97 -38.36 30.80
C THR A 23 -0.05 -37.42 31.58
N VAL A 24 0.52 -36.43 30.91
CA VAL A 24 1.38 -35.42 31.54
C VAL A 24 0.52 -34.24 31.95
N ILE A 25 0.52 -33.90 33.24
CA ILE A 25 -0.15 -32.70 33.76
C ILE A 25 0.65 -31.48 33.31
N LEU A 26 0.05 -30.70 32.43
CA LEU A 26 0.62 -29.44 31.95
C LEU A 26 0.19 -28.30 32.86
N THR A 27 1.10 -27.37 33.14
CA THR A 27 0.75 -26.12 33.81
C THR A 27 -0.19 -25.29 32.93
N GLU A 28 -0.96 -24.39 33.54
CA GLU A 28 -1.96 -23.57 32.84
C GLU A 28 -1.34 -22.83 31.61
N GLU A 29 -0.11 -22.35 31.76
CA GLU A 29 0.71 -21.75 30.71
C GLU A 29 1.00 -22.71 29.53
N CYS A 30 1.32 -23.98 29.81
CA CYS A 30 1.56 -25.00 28.78
C CYS A 30 0.24 -25.43 28.12
N SER A 31 -0.85 -25.44 28.86
CA SER A 31 -2.18 -25.79 28.34
C SER A 31 -2.72 -24.71 27.39
N ALA A 32 -2.54 -23.42 27.71
CA ALA A 32 -2.91 -22.31 26.84
C ALA A 32 -2.15 -22.36 25.51
N ILE A 33 -0.85 -22.63 25.52
CA ILE A 33 -0.01 -22.75 24.31
C ILE A 33 -0.48 -23.88 23.39
N ILE A 34 -0.99 -25.00 23.94
CA ILE A 34 -1.48 -26.14 23.16
C ILE A 34 -2.95 -25.96 22.74
N GLN A 35 -3.76 -25.29 23.57
CA GLN A 35 -5.20 -25.06 23.31
C GLN A 35 -5.46 -23.87 22.37
N HIS A 36 -4.51 -22.94 22.24
CA HIS A 36 -4.58 -21.94 21.18
C HIS A 36 -4.39 -22.63 19.82
N LYS A 37 -5.50 -22.82 19.10
CA LYS A 37 -5.51 -23.16 17.67
C LYS A 37 -4.45 -22.29 16.99
N LEU A 38 -3.47 -22.93 16.35
CA LEU A 38 -2.41 -22.24 15.62
C LEU A 38 -3.02 -21.15 14.72
N PRO A 39 -2.40 -19.95 14.62
CA PRO A 39 -2.87 -18.91 13.73
C PRO A 39 -3.07 -19.47 12.33
N GLN A 40 -4.27 -19.29 11.77
CA GLN A 40 -4.55 -19.77 10.43
C GLN A 40 -3.80 -18.92 9.41
N LYS A 41 -3.14 -19.59 8.45
CA LYS A 41 -2.50 -18.91 7.33
C LYS A 41 -3.58 -18.22 6.48
N LEU A 42 -3.50 -16.90 6.38
CA LEU A 42 -4.38 -16.11 5.52
C LEU A 42 -3.85 -16.12 4.08
N LYS A 43 -4.74 -15.93 3.11
CA LYS A 43 -4.38 -15.72 1.70
C LYS A 43 -3.75 -14.34 1.52
N ASP A 44 -3.08 -14.15 0.39
CA ASP A 44 -2.56 -12.84 0.02
C ASP A 44 -3.74 -11.86 -0.21
N PRO A 45 -3.78 -10.72 0.50
CA PRO A 45 -4.79 -9.69 0.30
C PRO A 45 -4.65 -8.91 -1.02
N GLY A 46 -3.51 -9.03 -1.70
CA GLY A 46 -3.19 -8.24 -2.89
C GLY A 46 -2.62 -6.86 -2.56
N SER A 47 -2.72 -5.94 -3.52
CA SER A 47 -2.13 -4.60 -3.42
C SER A 47 -3.01 -3.59 -2.70
N PHE A 48 -2.39 -2.71 -1.91
CA PHE A 48 -3.05 -1.54 -1.34
C PHE A 48 -3.05 -0.40 -2.35
N GLN A 49 -4.23 -0.03 -2.86
CA GLN A 49 -4.41 1.04 -3.83
C GLN A 49 -5.43 2.05 -3.34
N ILE A 50 -5.15 3.34 -3.54
CA ILE A 50 -6.06 4.43 -3.18
C ILE A 50 -6.28 5.36 -4.36
N PRO A 51 -7.48 5.96 -4.49
CA PRO A 51 -7.69 7.06 -5.40
C PRO A 51 -6.98 8.30 -4.87
N CYS A 52 -6.37 9.07 -5.76
CA CYS A 52 -5.84 10.38 -5.44
C CYS A 52 -6.01 11.36 -6.61
N ILE A 53 -5.84 12.64 -6.32
CA ILE A 53 -5.83 13.71 -7.32
C ILE A 53 -4.49 14.41 -7.20
N ILE A 54 -3.82 14.62 -8.32
CA ILE A 54 -2.55 15.36 -8.38
C ILE A 54 -2.67 16.41 -9.48
N GLY A 55 -2.59 17.68 -9.09
CA GLY A 55 -3.04 18.79 -9.94
C GLY A 55 -4.52 18.62 -10.29
N GLU A 56 -4.83 18.55 -11.58
CA GLU A 56 -6.20 18.33 -12.11
C GLU A 56 -6.47 16.86 -12.48
N ILE A 57 -5.48 15.99 -12.35
CA ILE A 57 -5.57 14.60 -12.81
C ILE A 57 -6.07 13.71 -11.69
N THR A 58 -7.19 13.03 -11.95
CA THR A 58 -7.70 11.96 -11.08
C THR A 58 -6.97 10.65 -11.39
N VAL A 59 -6.40 10.04 -10.35
CA VAL A 59 -5.72 8.75 -10.39
C VAL A 59 -6.58 7.78 -9.60
N GLU A 60 -7.21 6.85 -10.30
CA GLU A 60 -8.15 5.91 -9.66
C GLU A 60 -7.44 4.94 -8.69
N LYS A 61 -6.21 4.55 -9.01
CA LYS A 61 -5.46 3.50 -8.33
C LYS A 61 -3.97 3.85 -8.20
N ALA A 62 -3.63 4.64 -7.20
CA ALA A 62 -2.24 4.84 -6.79
C ALA A 62 -1.80 3.72 -5.83
N LEU A 63 -0.70 3.04 -6.15
CA LEU A 63 -0.18 1.94 -5.34
C LEU A 63 0.52 2.49 -4.10
N CYS A 64 0.12 2.04 -2.92
CA CYS A 64 0.80 2.31 -1.66
C CYS A 64 1.81 1.19 -1.39
N ASP A 65 3.10 1.50 -1.53
CA ASP A 65 4.17 0.50 -1.44
C ASP A 65 5.20 0.86 -0.38
N LEU A 66 5.24 0.07 0.70
CA LEU A 66 6.26 0.19 1.74
C LEU A 66 7.64 -0.34 1.28
N GLY A 67 7.68 -1.16 0.24
CA GLY A 67 8.92 -1.63 -0.41
C GLY A 67 9.61 -0.54 -1.20
N ALA A 68 8.85 0.38 -1.81
CA ALA A 68 9.39 1.49 -2.58
C ALA A 68 10.05 2.56 -1.69
N SER A 69 11.32 2.86 -1.94
CA SER A 69 12.09 3.89 -1.24
C SER A 69 11.78 5.32 -1.70
N ILE A 70 11.04 5.46 -2.80
CA ILE A 70 10.75 6.71 -3.50
C ILE A 70 9.30 6.70 -3.96
N ASN A 71 8.71 7.87 -4.19
CA ASN A 71 7.48 7.95 -4.97
C ASN A 71 7.84 7.95 -6.46
N LEU A 72 7.06 7.23 -7.26
CA LEU A 72 7.29 7.07 -8.70
C LEU A 72 6.08 7.51 -9.51
N MET A 73 6.34 8.18 -10.62
CA MET A 73 5.34 8.45 -11.66
C MET A 73 5.90 8.12 -13.04
N SER A 74 5.02 7.79 -13.99
CA SER A 74 5.45 7.60 -15.39
C SER A 74 5.68 8.91 -16.11
N VAL A 75 6.52 8.89 -17.15
CA VAL A 75 6.62 9.98 -18.12
C VAL A 75 5.24 10.32 -18.73
N THR A 76 4.42 9.30 -19.02
CA THR A 76 3.05 9.49 -19.51
C THR A 76 2.18 10.26 -18.51
N MET A 77 2.31 9.98 -17.21
CA MET A 77 1.59 10.71 -16.17
C MET A 77 2.07 12.16 -16.07
N MET A 78 3.39 12.38 -16.08
CA MET A 78 3.99 13.72 -16.09
C MET A 78 3.46 14.56 -17.27
N ARG A 79 3.42 13.97 -18.48
CA ARG A 79 2.87 14.62 -19.68
C ARG A 79 1.38 14.91 -19.55
N LYS A 80 0.58 13.99 -18.96
CA LYS A 80 -0.85 14.22 -18.69
C LYS A 80 -1.09 15.41 -17.76
N MET A 81 -0.21 15.63 -16.79
CA MET A 81 -0.22 16.80 -15.91
C MET A 81 0.29 18.09 -16.60
N LYS A 82 0.61 18.03 -17.90
CA LYS A 82 1.17 19.15 -18.68
C LYS A 82 2.50 19.68 -18.12
N ILE A 83 3.22 18.85 -17.36
CA ILE A 83 4.55 19.16 -16.85
C ILE A 83 5.54 18.91 -17.98
N LYS A 84 6.18 19.99 -18.45
CA LYS A 84 7.08 19.96 -19.62
C LYS A 84 8.45 19.40 -19.28
N GLU A 85 8.99 19.78 -18.13
CA GLU A 85 10.34 19.45 -17.72
C GLU A 85 10.35 18.94 -16.29
N ALA A 86 11.07 17.84 -16.07
CA ALA A 86 11.44 17.36 -14.75
C ALA A 86 12.87 17.82 -14.44
N LYS A 87 13.15 18.07 -13.17
CA LYS A 87 14.50 18.43 -12.71
C LYS A 87 15.47 17.29 -13.03
N PRO A 88 16.57 17.56 -13.76
CA PRO A 88 17.56 16.53 -14.05
C PRO A 88 18.14 15.92 -12.78
N THR A 89 18.40 14.61 -12.81
CA THR A 89 19.02 13.89 -11.68
C THR A 89 20.11 12.94 -12.17
N LYS A 90 21.13 12.75 -11.34
CA LYS A 90 22.19 11.75 -11.55
C LYS A 90 21.89 10.41 -10.86
N MET A 91 20.68 10.27 -10.32
CA MET A 91 20.23 9.06 -9.64
C MET A 91 20.21 7.87 -10.60
N ALA A 92 20.60 6.70 -10.09
CA ALA A 92 20.35 5.41 -10.72
C ALA A 92 19.48 4.58 -9.79
N LEU A 93 18.40 4.02 -10.32
CA LEU A 93 17.48 3.18 -9.57
C LEU A 93 17.81 1.72 -9.78
N GLN A 94 17.96 0.98 -8.69
CA GLN A 94 17.98 -0.47 -8.72
C GLN A 94 16.58 -0.98 -8.42
N LEU A 95 15.98 -1.69 -9.37
CA LEU A 95 14.67 -2.32 -9.20
C LEU A 95 14.79 -3.63 -8.40
N ALA A 96 13.66 -4.19 -7.98
CA ALA A 96 13.62 -5.43 -7.20
C ALA A 96 14.23 -6.64 -7.94
N ASP A 97 14.19 -6.63 -9.28
CA ASP A 97 14.84 -7.61 -10.14
C ASP A 97 16.35 -7.36 -10.32
N ARG A 98 16.91 -6.37 -9.61
CA ARG A 98 18.30 -5.91 -9.66
C ARG A 98 18.69 -5.23 -10.96
N SER A 99 17.75 -4.98 -11.87
CA SER A 99 18.00 -4.16 -13.05
C SER A 99 18.19 -2.70 -12.66
N PHE A 100 18.97 -1.98 -13.47
CA PHE A 100 19.20 -0.56 -13.29
C PHE A 100 18.37 0.25 -14.29
N LYS A 101 17.74 1.32 -13.79
CA LYS A 101 17.02 2.30 -14.59
C LYS A 101 17.47 3.70 -14.22
N PHE A 102 17.57 4.55 -15.23
CA PHE A 102 17.87 5.97 -15.04
C PHE A 102 16.55 6.74 -15.13
N PRO A 103 16.20 7.53 -14.10
CA PRO A 103 15.03 8.40 -14.15
C PRO A 103 15.14 9.44 -15.26
N HIS A 104 13.99 9.83 -15.80
CA HIS A 104 13.87 11.00 -16.66
C HIS A 104 14.18 12.30 -15.89
N GLY A 105 13.82 12.35 -14.61
CA GLY A 105 14.04 13.47 -13.72
C GLY A 105 13.24 13.34 -12.44
N ILE A 106 13.18 14.42 -11.67
CA ILE A 106 12.37 14.55 -10.46
C ILE A 106 11.38 15.69 -10.65
N VAL A 107 10.13 15.47 -10.30
CA VAL A 107 9.12 16.54 -10.18
C VAL A 107 8.91 16.79 -8.70
N GLU A 108 9.26 17.99 -8.26
CA GLU A 108 9.20 18.41 -6.85
C GLU A 108 7.90 19.18 -6.57
N ASP A 109 7.51 19.25 -5.29
CA ASP A 109 6.44 20.11 -4.78
C ASP A 109 5.04 19.85 -5.36
N LEU A 110 4.73 18.59 -5.72
CA LEU A 110 3.37 18.22 -6.13
C LEU A 110 2.44 18.05 -4.93
N LEU A 111 1.22 18.56 -5.05
CA LEU A 111 0.17 18.33 -4.08
C LEU A 111 -0.65 17.10 -4.49
N VAL A 112 -0.68 16.12 -3.59
CA VAL A 112 -1.45 14.89 -3.72
C VAL A 112 -2.64 14.97 -2.77
N LYS A 113 -3.84 15.06 -3.35
CA LYS A 113 -5.10 15.03 -2.60
C LYS A 113 -5.63 13.60 -2.52
N VAL A 114 -5.92 13.14 -1.31
CA VAL A 114 -6.53 11.84 -1.01
C VAL A 114 -7.76 12.08 -0.15
N GLY A 115 -8.95 11.90 -0.73
CA GLY A 115 -10.19 12.35 -0.11
C GLY A 115 -10.11 13.84 0.21
N ASP A 116 -10.21 14.21 1.48
CA ASP A 116 -10.15 15.59 1.95
C ASP A 116 -8.73 16.03 2.37
N PHE A 117 -7.77 15.10 2.44
CA PHE A 117 -6.40 15.42 2.83
C PHE A 117 -5.54 15.81 1.64
N ILE A 118 -4.62 16.74 1.84
CA ILE A 118 -3.66 17.18 0.83
C ILE A 118 -2.26 17.05 1.43
N PHE A 119 -1.37 16.36 0.71
CA PHE A 119 0.01 16.13 1.13
C PHE A 119 0.98 16.60 0.04
N PRO A 120 2.09 17.26 0.40
CA PRO A 120 3.17 17.51 -0.54
C PRO A 120 3.94 16.20 -0.84
N ALA A 121 4.39 16.03 -2.08
CA ALA A 121 5.22 14.91 -2.48
C ALA A 121 6.06 15.22 -3.72
N ASP A 122 7.30 14.73 -3.68
CA ASP A 122 8.17 14.69 -4.85
C ASP A 122 8.07 13.31 -5.53
N PHE A 123 8.14 13.30 -6.85
CA PHE A 123 8.07 12.09 -7.67
C PHE A 123 9.28 11.95 -8.56
N VAL A 124 9.89 10.77 -8.52
CA VAL A 124 10.88 10.36 -9.51
C VAL A 124 10.14 9.88 -10.76
N VAL A 125 10.52 10.42 -11.92
CA VAL A 125 9.86 10.11 -13.19
C VAL A 125 10.62 9.00 -13.91
N LEU A 126 9.92 7.90 -14.23
CA LEU A 126 10.48 6.79 -15.01
C LEU A 126 9.70 6.56 -16.31
N ASP A 127 10.43 6.13 -17.33
CA ASP A 127 9.82 5.59 -18.54
C ASP A 127 9.34 4.15 -18.28
N MET A 128 8.03 3.96 -18.20
CA MET A 128 7.36 2.70 -17.89
C MET A 128 6.49 2.31 -19.09
N GLN A 129 6.43 1.01 -19.41
CA GLN A 129 5.61 0.52 -20.54
C GLN A 129 4.13 0.91 -20.40
N GLU A 130 3.54 1.35 -21.51
CA GLU A 130 2.24 2.04 -21.58
C GLU A 130 1.03 1.17 -21.18
N GLU A 131 1.19 -0.15 -21.19
CA GLU A 131 0.15 -1.11 -20.78
C GLU A 131 -0.19 -1.00 -19.28
N ALA A 132 0.74 -0.45 -18.48
CA ALA A 132 0.51 -0.10 -17.09
C ALA A 132 -0.16 1.28 -17.00
N LYS A 133 -1.46 1.32 -17.33
CA LYS A 133 -2.30 2.52 -17.17
C LYS A 133 -2.05 3.16 -15.80
N THR A 134 -1.64 4.43 -15.82
CA THR A 134 -1.69 5.35 -14.65
C THR A 134 -0.94 4.89 -13.40
N SER A 135 0.21 4.21 -13.55
CA SER A 135 1.01 3.76 -12.41
C SER A 135 1.65 4.95 -11.67
N ILE A 136 1.03 5.34 -10.56
CA ILE A 136 1.69 6.12 -9.51
C ILE A 136 1.99 5.17 -8.37
N ILE A 137 3.23 5.19 -7.90
CA ILE A 137 3.62 4.49 -6.67
C ILE A 137 3.88 5.55 -5.60
N LEU A 138 3.09 5.48 -4.53
CA LEU A 138 3.26 6.21 -3.30
C LEU A 138 4.15 5.37 -2.39
N GLY A 139 5.44 5.69 -2.39
CA GLY A 139 6.44 4.96 -1.63
C GLY A 139 6.48 5.39 -0.17
N ARG A 140 7.51 4.92 0.54
CA ARG A 140 7.74 5.29 1.94
C ARG A 140 7.78 6.81 2.19
N PRO A 141 8.35 7.68 1.34
CA PRO A 141 8.35 9.11 1.59
C PRO A 141 6.93 9.71 1.70
N PHE A 142 6.04 9.39 0.76
CA PHE A 142 4.64 9.82 0.85
C PHE A 142 3.94 9.18 2.06
N LEU A 143 4.08 7.86 2.23
CA LEU A 143 3.39 7.13 3.31
C LEU A 143 3.82 7.62 4.70
N ALA A 144 5.09 7.97 4.88
CA ALA A 144 5.58 8.58 6.12
C ALA A 144 4.97 9.98 6.33
N THR A 145 4.95 10.81 5.28
CA THR A 145 4.36 12.15 5.32
C THR A 145 2.87 12.11 5.66
N ALA A 146 2.14 11.16 5.08
CA ALA A 146 0.73 10.94 5.33
C ALA A 146 0.43 10.14 6.61
N GLY A 147 1.45 9.86 7.44
CA GLY A 147 1.30 9.14 8.69
C GLY A 147 0.61 7.78 8.56
N ALA A 148 0.88 7.07 7.46
CA ALA A 148 0.13 5.90 7.03
C ALA A 148 0.24 4.71 8.00
N ILE A 149 -0.88 4.02 8.22
CA ILE A 149 -0.98 2.77 8.98
C ILE A 149 -1.68 1.74 8.10
N ILE A 150 -1.01 0.61 7.86
CA ILE A 150 -1.53 -0.48 7.04
C ILE A 150 -1.83 -1.68 7.94
N ASP A 151 -3.11 -1.96 8.15
CA ASP A 151 -3.57 -3.20 8.77
C ASP A 151 -3.84 -4.24 7.66
N VAL A 152 -2.83 -5.06 7.40
CA VAL A 152 -2.86 -6.07 6.33
C VAL A 152 -3.93 -7.13 6.59
N GLN A 153 -4.18 -7.48 7.85
CA GLN A 153 -5.17 -8.49 8.21
C GLN A 153 -6.60 -7.98 7.92
N LYS A 154 -6.89 -6.71 8.20
CA LYS A 154 -8.20 -6.09 7.94
C LYS A 154 -8.34 -5.54 6.52
N GLY A 155 -7.24 -5.33 5.82
CA GLY A 155 -7.21 -4.63 4.54
C GLY A 155 -7.48 -3.15 4.70
N ASP A 156 -7.10 -2.56 5.83
CA ASP A 156 -7.30 -1.14 6.10
C ASP A 156 -6.00 -0.37 5.86
N LEU A 157 -6.06 0.69 5.07
CA LEU A 157 -5.02 1.71 4.95
C LEU A 157 -5.56 3.00 5.55
N THR A 158 -4.94 3.47 6.62
CA THR A 158 -5.29 4.72 7.28
C THR A 158 -4.23 5.76 7.01
N LEU A 159 -4.63 6.95 6.56
CA LEU A 159 -3.78 8.14 6.49
C LEU A 159 -4.14 9.08 7.65
N ARG A 160 -3.16 9.83 8.14
CA ARG A 160 -3.30 10.78 9.24
C ARG A 160 -2.78 12.16 8.84
N LEU A 161 -3.55 13.18 9.17
CA LEU A 161 -3.16 14.58 8.98
C LEU A 161 -3.59 15.34 10.24
N HIS A 162 -2.61 15.83 11.01
CA HIS A 162 -2.84 16.41 12.33
C HIS A 162 -3.61 15.44 13.27
N ASN A 163 -4.78 15.84 13.76
CA ASN A 163 -5.64 15.03 14.63
C ASN A 163 -6.70 14.23 13.85
N GLU A 164 -6.75 14.38 12.52
CA GLU A 164 -7.71 13.71 11.67
C GLU A 164 -7.12 12.44 11.04
N LYS A 165 -7.99 11.49 10.73
CA LYS A 165 -7.62 10.24 10.07
C LYS A 165 -8.66 9.85 9.03
N MET A 166 -8.18 9.23 7.96
CA MET A 166 -9.01 8.69 6.89
C MET A 166 -8.61 7.24 6.65
N THR A 167 -9.58 6.33 6.64
CA THR A 167 -9.34 4.89 6.47
C THR A 167 -10.00 4.38 5.21
N PHE A 168 -9.21 3.73 4.35
CA PHE A 168 -9.65 3.02 3.16
C PHE A 168 -9.63 1.53 3.44
N ASN A 169 -10.76 0.85 3.21
CA ASN A 169 -10.78 -0.60 3.18
C ASN A 169 -10.61 -1.07 1.74
N VAL A 170 -9.42 -1.59 1.41
CA VAL A 170 -9.09 -2.01 0.03
C VAL A 170 -9.86 -3.25 -0.41
N PHE A 171 -10.34 -4.09 0.53
CA PHE A 171 -11.20 -5.22 0.18
C PHE A 171 -12.59 -4.78 -0.29
N LYS A 172 -13.15 -3.71 0.29
CA LYS A 172 -14.45 -3.14 -0.11
C LYS A 172 -14.33 -2.18 -1.31
N ALA A 173 -13.21 -1.49 -1.46
CA ALA A 173 -13.01 -0.60 -2.62
C ALA A 173 -13.01 -1.36 -3.96
N MET A 174 -12.65 -2.64 -3.95
CA MET A 174 -12.72 -3.50 -5.15
C MET A 174 -14.14 -3.99 -5.50
N SER A 175 -15.17 -3.70 -4.69
CA SER A 175 -16.55 -4.15 -4.93
C SER A 175 -17.56 -3.04 -5.27
N TYR A 176 -17.13 -1.79 -5.41
CA TYR A 176 -18.03 -0.71 -5.87
C TYR A 176 -18.16 -0.71 -7.41
N PRO A 177 -19.37 -0.81 -7.99
CA PRO A 177 -19.58 -0.38 -9.36
C PRO A 177 -19.31 1.14 -9.44
N PRO A 178 -18.88 1.67 -10.59
CA PRO A 178 -18.73 3.11 -10.77
C PRO A 178 -20.09 3.74 -10.49
N LYS A 179 -20.19 4.57 -9.45
CA LYS A 179 -21.37 5.42 -9.29
C LYS A 179 -21.46 6.25 -10.58
N GLN A 180 -22.56 6.11 -11.29
CA GLN A 180 -22.93 7.00 -12.38
C GLN A 180 -22.78 8.42 -11.82
N LEU A 181 -21.83 9.14 -12.42
CA LEU A 181 -21.65 10.56 -12.20
C LEU A 181 -23.03 11.18 -12.40
N GLY A 182 -23.61 11.73 -11.33
CA GLY A 182 -24.92 12.37 -11.38
C GLY A 182 -24.95 13.34 -12.54
N GLU A 183 -26.06 13.31 -13.27
CA GLU A 183 -26.36 14.19 -14.40
C GLU A 183 -25.85 15.60 -14.13
N CYS A 184 -24.79 15.98 -14.85
CA CYS A 184 -24.37 17.36 -14.92
C CYS A 184 -25.52 18.10 -15.62
N MET A 185 -26.27 18.92 -14.89
CA MET A 185 -27.30 19.76 -15.49
C MET A 185 -26.63 20.63 -16.54
N ARG A 186 -27.02 20.39 -17.79
CA ARG A 186 -26.61 21.16 -18.96
C ARG A 186 -27.29 22.52 -18.86
N LEU A 187 -26.52 23.57 -18.64
CA LEU A 187 -26.97 24.94 -18.84
C LEU A 187 -26.87 25.23 -20.33
N ASP A 188 -28.01 25.21 -21.03
CA ASP A 188 -28.09 25.67 -22.40
C ASP A 188 -28.00 27.20 -22.40
N THR A 189 -26.91 27.73 -22.92
CA THR A 189 -26.79 29.15 -23.28
C THR A 189 -27.71 29.45 -24.45
N LEU A 190 -28.66 30.36 -24.25
CA LEU A 190 -29.43 30.96 -25.34
C LEU A 190 -28.51 31.93 -26.09
N GLU A 191 -28.29 31.67 -27.37
CA GLU A 191 -27.73 32.64 -28.31
C GLU A 191 -28.79 33.74 -28.54
N GLU A 192 -28.46 34.99 -28.21
CA GLU A 192 -29.21 36.15 -28.71
C GLU A 192 -28.77 36.41 -30.15
N GLU A 193 -29.71 36.29 -31.08
CA GLU A 193 -29.55 36.79 -32.45
C GLU A 193 -29.53 38.32 -32.44
N VAL A 194 -28.50 38.92 -33.04
CA VAL A 194 -28.50 40.30 -33.56
C VAL A 194 -28.00 40.28 -34.99
#